data_AF-A0A0S9D1B2-F1
#
_entry.id   AF-A0A0S9D1B2-F1
#
_cell.length_a   1.000
_cell.length_b   1.000
_cell.length_c   1.000
_cell.angle_alpha   90.00
_cell.angle_beta   90.00
_cell.angle_gamma   90.00
#
_symmetry.space_group_name_H-M   'P 1'
#
loop_
_entity.id
_entity.type
_entity.pdbx_description
1 polymer ?
#
loop_
_entity_poly.entity_id
_entity_poly.type
_entity_poly.pdbx_seq_one_letter_code
_entity_poly.pdbx_strand_id
1 'polypeptide(L)'
;MIVTVRRLDMKLKDAQFLQVLMTHRGYTVRSLADAVERQLRKKDRKATVSHSTIGHLRSGERRTAKPEVARAIEDVLNEPRGSLFSAEVSIIQRETSRKKVPA
;
A
#
# COMPACT_ATOMS: atom_id res chain seq x y z
N MET A 1 6.08 12.28 24.76
CA MET A 1 4.61 12.29 24.67
C MET A 1 4.22 11.22 23.68
N ILE A 2 3.43 10.23 24.08
CA ILE A 2 2.94 9.19 23.18
C ILE A 2 1.64 9.69 22.56
N VAL A 3 1.63 9.89 21.25
CA VAL A 3 0.43 10.27 20.49
C VAL A 3 -0.13 9.02 19.84
N THR A 4 -1.41 8.73 20.09
CA THR A 4 -2.14 7.65 19.43
C THR A 4 -2.84 8.19 18.19
N VAL A 5 -2.45 7.71 17.00
CA VAL A 5 -3.01 8.14 15.72
C VAL A 5 -3.73 6.96 15.07
N ARG A 6 -4.98 7.16 14.68
CA ARG A 6 -5.72 6.20 13.85
C ARG A 6 -5.33 6.42 12.39
N ARG A 7 -4.89 5.35 11.71
CA ARG A 7 -4.54 5.38 10.30
C ARG A 7 -5.40 4.38 9.54
N LEU A 8 -5.98 4.84 8.44
CA LEU A 8 -6.61 3.96 7.47
C LEU A 8 -5.52 3.29 6.64
N ASP A 9 -5.43 1.98 6.74
CA ASP A 9 -4.61 1.14 5.88
C ASP A 9 -5.50 0.11 5.17
N MET A 10 -4.95 -0.49 4.12
CA MET A 10 -5.64 -1.50 3.33
C MET A 10 -4.90 -2.82 3.51
N LYS A 11 -5.58 -3.83 4.05
CA LYS A 11 -5.03 -5.16 4.27
C LYS A 11 -5.32 -6.07 3.10
N LEU A 12 -4.26 -6.63 2.52
CA LEU A 12 -4.31 -7.66 1.50
C LEU A 12 -5.00 -8.89 2.08
N LYS A 13 -6.09 -9.32 1.44
CA LYS A 13 -6.86 -10.48 1.91
C LYS A 13 -6.05 -11.76 1.78
N ASP A 14 -5.42 -11.95 0.62
CA ASP A 14 -4.61 -13.12 0.32
C ASP A 14 -3.45 -12.77 -0.62
N ALA A 15 -2.24 -13.14 -0.21
CA ALA A 15 -1.02 -12.97 -1.00
C ALA A 15 -0.95 -13.95 -2.18
N GLN A 16 -1.52 -15.16 -2.03
CA GLN A 16 -1.57 -16.14 -3.12
C GLN A 16 -2.50 -15.65 -4.23
N PHE A 17 -3.66 -15.10 -3.88
CA PHE A 17 -4.55 -14.49 -4.86
C PHE A 17 -3.87 -13.35 -5.66
N LEU A 18 -3.11 -12.48 -5.01
CA LEU A 18 -2.29 -11.46 -5.70
C LEU A 18 -1.28 -12.10 -6.67
N GLN A 19 -0.60 -13.18 -6.26
CA GLN A 19 0.35 -13.88 -7.14
C GLN A 19 -0.34 -14.47 -8.37
N VAL A 20 -1.48 -15.12 -8.19
CA VAL A 20 -2.26 -15.70 -9.30
C VAL A 20 -2.69 -14.61 -10.27
N LEU A 21 -3.20 -13.48 -9.77
CA LEU A 21 -3.59 -12.35 -10.61
C LEU A 21 -2.41 -11.74 -11.35
N MET A 22 -1.26 -11.58 -10.69
CA MET A 22 -0.03 -11.11 -11.33
C MET A 22 0.38 -12.02 -12.49
N THR A 23 0.39 -13.34 -12.27
CA THR A 23 0.70 -14.32 -13.32
C THR A 23 -0.33 -14.28 -14.45
N HIS A 24 -1.62 -14.27 -14.14
CA HIS A 24 -2.70 -14.25 -15.12
C HIS A 24 -2.68 -12.99 -15.99
N ARG A 25 -2.28 -11.84 -15.42
CA ARG A 25 -2.19 -10.55 -16.12
C ARG A 25 -0.79 -10.29 -16.71
N GLY A 26 0.15 -11.21 -16.55
CA GLY A 26 1.52 -11.09 -17.09
C GLY A 26 2.41 -10.06 -16.38
N TYR A 27 2.11 -9.72 -15.11
CA TYR A 27 2.90 -8.78 -14.33
C TYR A 27 4.00 -9.46 -13.50
N THR A 28 5.23 -9.00 -13.65
CA THR A 28 6.32 -9.19 -12.68
C THR A 28 6.23 -8.15 -11.57
N VAL A 29 6.91 -8.38 -10.43
CA VAL A 29 6.99 -7.41 -9.32
C VAL A 29 7.47 -6.03 -9.81
N ARG A 30 8.47 -6.00 -10.68
CA ARG A 30 9.02 -4.76 -11.24
C ARG A 30 7.98 -4.06 -12.12
N SER A 31 7.43 -4.77 -13.10
CA SER A 31 6.44 -4.19 -14.02
C SER A 31 5.16 -3.74 -13.32
N LEU A 32 4.73 -4.45 -12.27
CA LEU A 32 3.57 -4.05 -11.46
C LEU A 32 3.89 -2.77 -10.69
N ALA A 33 5.05 -2.68 -10.05
CA ALA A 33 5.46 -1.47 -9.36
C ALA A 33 5.53 -0.26 -10.31
N ASP A 34 6.09 -0.42 -11.51
CA ASP A 34 6.16 0.64 -12.52
C ASP A 34 4.75 1.06 -13.01
N ALA A 35 3.84 0.10 -13.19
CA ALA A 35 2.46 0.38 -13.57
C ALA A 35 1.69 1.10 -12.46
N VAL A 36 1.85 0.64 -11.21
CA VAL A 36 1.24 1.25 -10.01
C VAL A 36 1.79 2.65 -9.79
N GLU A 37 3.10 2.87 -9.94
CA GLU A 37 3.70 4.20 -9.81
C GLU A 37 3.15 5.15 -10.87
N ARG A 38 3.06 4.72 -12.14
CA ARG A 38 2.42 5.52 -13.20
C ARG A 38 0.97 5.86 -12.87
N GLN A 39 0.21 4.91 -12.31
CA GLN A 39 -1.17 5.15 -11.92
C GLN A 39 -1.29 6.12 -10.73
N LEU A 40 -0.40 6.03 -9.75
CA LEU A 40 -0.33 6.95 -8.62
C LEU A 40 0.00 8.38 -9.06
N ARG A 41 0.99 8.53 -9.96
CA ARG A 41 1.44 9.84 -10.47
C ARG A 41 0.37 10.58 -11.27
N LYS A 42 -0.62 9.88 -11.85
CA LYS A 42 -1.77 10.54 -12.50
C LYS A 42 -2.63 11.33 -11.52
N LYS A 43 -2.68 10.89 -10.26
CA LYS A 43 -3.49 11.53 -9.21
C LYS A 43 -2.66 12.47 -8.33
N ASP A 44 -1.46 12.04 -7.95
CA ASP A 44 -0.52 12.84 -7.17
C ASP A 44 0.91 12.64 -7.69
N ARG A 45 1.51 13.71 -8.23
CA ARG A 45 2.87 13.69 -8.78
C ARG A 45 3.94 13.30 -7.75
N LYS A 46 3.66 13.44 -6.45
CA LYS A 46 4.59 13.09 -5.37
C LYS A 46 4.39 11.66 -4.84
N ALA A 47 3.31 10.99 -5.25
CA ALA A 47 3.04 9.63 -4.81
C ALA A 47 3.98 8.64 -5.51
N THR A 48 4.72 7.87 -4.71
CA THR A 48 5.64 6.83 -5.17
C THR A 48 5.37 5.53 -4.43
N VAL A 49 5.68 4.41 -5.09
CA VAL A 49 5.65 3.08 -4.50
C VAL A 49 7.01 2.44 -4.68
N SER A 50 7.56 1.85 -3.62
CA SER A 50 8.82 1.10 -3.76
C SER A 50 8.54 -0.29 -4.31
N HIS A 51 9.44 -0.79 -5.17
CA HIS A 51 9.39 -2.17 -5.67
C HIS A 51 9.34 -3.19 -4.52
N SER A 52 10.06 -2.92 -3.43
CA SER A 52 10.04 -3.76 -2.23
C SER A 52 8.66 -3.85 -1.60
N THR A 53 7.83 -2.79 -1.65
CA THR A 53 6.45 -2.83 -1.14
C THR A 53 5.64 -3.87 -1.90
N ILE A 54 5.72 -3.88 -3.24
CA ILE A 54 5.03 -4.87 -4.07
C ILE A 54 5.60 -6.27 -3.82
N GLY A 55 6.92 -6.39 -3.68
CA GLY A 55 7.59 -7.64 -3.34
C GLY A 55 7.10 -8.23 -2.01
N HIS A 56 7.02 -7.42 -0.96
CA HIS A 56 6.54 -7.84 0.37
C HIS A 56 5.05 -8.19 0.38
N LEU A 57 4.22 -7.47 -0.40
CA LEU A 57 2.81 -7.82 -0.57
C LEU A 57 2.65 -9.16 -1.28
N ARG A 58 3.44 -9.39 -2.33
CA ARG A 58 3.43 -10.65 -3.08
C ARG A 58 3.89 -11.82 -2.22
N SER A 59 4.99 -11.69 -1.47
CA SER A 59 5.51 -12.75 -0.60
C SER A 59 4.64 -12.98 0.64
N GLY A 60 3.80 -12.01 1.01
CA GLY A 60 3.01 -12.04 2.24
C GLY A 60 3.79 -11.59 3.49
N GLU A 61 5.06 -11.22 3.34
CA GLU A 61 5.91 -10.61 4.39
C GLU A 61 5.22 -9.38 4.99
N ARG A 62 4.56 -8.60 4.13
CA ARG A 62 3.69 -7.50 4.54
C ARG A 62 2.31 -7.71 3.96
N ARG A 63 1.28 -7.54 4.78
CA ARG A 63 -0.13 -7.63 4.35
C ARG A 63 -0.85 -6.30 4.33
N THR A 64 -0.17 -5.19 4.60
CA THR A 64 -0.79 -3.86 4.67
C THR A 64 -0.18 -2.90 3.66
N ALA A 65 -1.02 -2.10 3.02
CA ALA A 65 -0.64 -1.05 2.09
C ALA A 65 -1.39 0.24 2.40
N LYS A 66 -0.87 1.38 1.92
CA LYS A 66 -1.62 2.64 1.97
C LYS A 66 -2.87 2.54 1.09
N PRO A 67 -3.97 3.25 1.42
CA PRO A 67 -5.18 3.23 0.61
C PRO A 67 -4.97 3.61 -0.86
N GLU A 68 -4.11 4.58 -1.14
CA GLU A 68 -3.80 5.01 -2.49
C GLU A 68 -3.07 3.92 -3.29
N VAL A 69 -2.08 3.27 -2.66
CA VAL A 69 -1.31 2.19 -3.28
C VAL A 69 -2.20 0.98 -3.53
N ALA A 70 -3.02 0.58 -2.56
CA ALA A 70 -3.96 -0.54 -2.71
C ALA A 70 -4.94 -0.33 -3.85
N ARG A 71 -5.54 0.87 -3.95
CA ARG A 71 -6.43 1.22 -5.06
C ARG A 71 -5.71 1.20 -6.40
N ALA A 72 -4.48 1.73 -6.46
CA ALA A 72 -3.70 1.71 -7.68
C ALA A 72 -3.32 0.28 -8.12
N ILE A 73 -3.07 -0.64 -7.18
CA ILE A 73 -2.86 -2.06 -7.48
C ILE A 73 -4.12 -2.69 -8.07
N GLU A 74 -5.30 -2.46 -7.45
CA GLU A 74 -6.57 -2.98 -7.95
C GLU A 74 -6.90 -2.42 -9.34
N ASP A 75 -6.71 -1.11 -9.56
CA ASP A 75 -6.93 -0.46 -10.86
C ASP A 75 -5.98 -1.05 -11.95
N VAL A 76 -4.70 -1.30 -11.64
CA VAL A 76 -3.72 -1.86 -12.59
C VAL A 76 -4.00 -3.32 -12.91
N LEU A 77 -4.41 -4.11 -11.90
CA LEU A 77 -4.79 -5.51 -12.09
C LEU A 77 -6.19 -5.67 -12.70
N ASN A 78 -6.89 -4.55 -12.93
CA ASN A 78 -8.26 -4.48 -13.43
C ASN A 78 -9.23 -5.31 -12.57
N GLU A 79 -9.09 -5.17 -11.26
CA GLU A 79 -9.93 -5.80 -10.25
C GLU A 79 -10.87 -4.77 -9.61
N PRO A 80 -12.09 -5.19 -9.21
CA PRO A 80 -12.99 -4.31 -8.47
C PRO A 80 -12.34 -3.81 -7.17
N ARG A 81 -12.62 -2.55 -6.81
CA ARG A 81 -12.11 -1.97 -5.58
C ARG A 81 -12.60 -2.73 -4.36
N GLY A 82 -11.69 -3.08 -3.46
CA GLY A 82 -12.01 -3.88 -2.29
C GLY A 82 -12.12 -5.39 -2.57
N SER A 83 -11.85 -5.84 -3.80
CA SER A 83 -11.74 -7.27 -4.12
C SER A 83 -10.48 -7.85 -3.47
N LEU A 84 -9.34 -7.20 -3.69
CA LEU A 84 -8.02 -7.68 -3.26
C LEU A 84 -7.66 -7.22 -1.86
N PHE A 85 -8.03 -5.97 -1.53
CA PHE A 85 -7.75 -5.37 -0.24
C PHE A 85 -9.02 -5.15 0.59
N SER A 86 -8.87 -5.11 1.90
CA SER A 86 -9.91 -4.77 2.88
C SER A 86 -9.49 -3.55 3.68
N ALA A 87 -10.42 -2.66 4.00
CA ALA A 87 -10.12 -1.49 4.81
C ALA A 87 -9.92 -1.91 6.27
N GLU A 88 -8.80 -1.49 6.86
CA GLU A 88 -8.49 -1.74 8.26
C GLU A 88 -8.00 -0.45 8.92
N VAL A 89 -8.52 -0.13 10.11
CA VAL A 89 -8.07 1.01 10.90
C VAL A 89 -6.98 0.53 11.85
N SER A 90 -5.74 0.91 11.57
CA SER A 90 -4.60 0.62 12.44
C SER A 90 -4.44 1.73 13.48
N ILE A 91 -4.20 1.34 14.73
CA ILE A 91 -3.85 2.27 15.82
C ILE A 91 -2.32 2.32 15.90
N ILE A 92 -1.74 3.49 15.67
CA ILE A 92 -0.29 3.69 15.69
C ILE A 92 0.07 4.56 16.88
N GLN A 93 1.00 4.08 17.70
CA GLN A 93 1.63 4.88 18.75
C GLN A 93 2.89 5.53 18.19
N ARG A 94 3.01 6.85 18.30
CA ARG A 94 4.21 7.59 17.93
C ARG A 94 4.77 8.31 19.15
N GLU A 95 6.05 8.11 19.42
CA GLU A 95 6.78 8.96 20.35
C GLU A 95 7.14 10.27 19.65
N THR A 96 6.66 11.38 20.21
CA THR A 96 7.10 12.71 19.78
C THR A 96 7.96 13.34 20.86
N SER A 97 9.14 13.83 20.45
CA SER A 97 10.00 14.67 21.28
C SER A 97 9.29 15.99 21.57
N ARG A 98 9.28 16.41 22.84
CA ARG A 98 8.71 17.69 23.27
C ARG A 98 9.59 18.79 22.67
N LYS A 99 9.08 19.58 21.71
CA LYS A 99 9.76 20.81 21.27
C LYS A 99 9.98 21.68 22.53
N LYS A 100 11.23 22.01 22.86
CA LYS A 100 11.53 23.07 23.83
C LYS A 100 10.92 24.35 23.27
N VAL A 101 9.95 24.92 23.99
CA VAL A 101 9.43 26.26 23.72
C VAL A 101 10.54 27.23 24.16
N PRO A 102 11.08 28.10 23.28
CA PRO A 102 11.98 29.16 23.73
C PRO A 102 11.21 30.13 24.63
N ALA A 103 11.84 30.49 25.74
CA ALA A 103 11.31 31.39 26.76
C ALA A 103 11.10 32.81 26.26
#